data_AF-A0A3D5FQV9-F1
#
_entry.id   AF-A0A3D5FQV9-F1
#
_cell.length_a   1.000
_cell.length_b   1.000
_cell.length_c   1.000
_cell.angle_alpha   90.00
_cell.angle_beta   90.00
_cell.angle_gamma   90.00
#
_symmetry.space_group_name_H-M   'P 1'
#
loop_
_entity.id
_entity.type
_entity.pdbx_description
1 polymer ?
#
loop_
_entity_poly.entity_id
_entity_poly.type
_entity_poly.pdbx_seq_one_letter_code
_entity_poly.pdbx_strand_id
1 'polypeptide(L)'
;MHVLVTGAAGKVGRFVAEGLQRQGHRVRGSDIVEIPDLDETVIGDLGDFDLVRRAVEGVDAVVHLGGNPGTRPWPEIRNNNYVGCYNVFEAAHELGVRRIAFSSRAGLLGSYPGGLRRTMDMLPRPNSLYDISKTFGEALGYMYSSRFEMEAVSVRIGNFNPDRDLPEHPHQLSHGDCVRVFTAAITHPGVKYEVVFGVSDSDWPMYDVDHGRRVIGYDPQDVSHVPMEDRKTDTEDQIEPLPWREPKRVLVTGAGGNIGSVVAAGLGEKYQIRGVDRVAMPDIADHIVGDVADPDLCRRAMDDVDAVIHLAGVPSGGSPFDEVMACNFDGTFQMMDAASQAGVSRFVFASRAGLLGPYGRKNQRTNAMYPLPDSYYSISKVFGEGLGHMYANRHDLSFVSVRIGNFKPDRPDPEHPHQLGHADTVHLFERAILQPELRYEVVFGVSASDWPLYDMDQAKRAIGYEPQQVSHVPEANRE
;
A
#
# COMPACT_ATOMS: atom_id res chain seq x y z
N MET A 1 26.93 12.51 13.56
CA MET A 1 26.39 12.30 12.20
C MET A 1 25.86 13.60 11.67
N HIS A 2 25.90 13.78 10.35
CA HIS A 2 25.16 14.78 9.59
C HIS A 2 23.83 14.17 9.14
N VAL A 3 22.70 14.75 9.53
CA VAL A 3 21.37 14.16 9.31
C VAL A 3 20.48 15.13 8.54
N LEU A 4 19.86 14.67 7.46
CA LEU A 4 18.78 15.40 6.78
C LEU A 4 17.46 15.16 7.51
N VAL A 5 16.73 16.21 7.86
CA VAL A 5 15.33 16.14 8.31
C VAL A 5 14.46 16.83 7.27
N THR A 6 13.67 16.07 6.51
CA THR A 6 12.66 16.65 5.59
C THR A 6 11.36 16.92 6.36
N GLY A 7 10.58 17.92 5.96
CA GLY A 7 9.41 18.38 6.72
C GLY A 7 9.81 18.99 8.08
N ALA A 8 11.00 19.61 8.14
CA ALA A 8 11.61 20.07 9.37
C ALA A 8 10.87 21.25 10.03
N ALA A 9 10.07 22.04 9.30
CA ALA A 9 9.20 23.05 9.89
C ALA A 9 7.88 22.45 10.41
N GLY A 10 7.59 21.18 10.08
CA GLY A 10 6.37 20.49 10.44
C GLY A 10 6.24 20.14 11.93
N LYS A 11 5.03 19.70 12.30
CA LYS A 11 4.66 19.38 13.69
C LYS A 11 5.64 18.44 14.40
N VAL A 12 6.07 17.39 13.71
CA VAL A 12 7.04 16.40 14.22
C VAL A 12 8.48 16.82 13.91
N GLY A 13 8.69 17.37 12.70
CA GLY A 13 10.02 17.72 12.17
C GLY A 13 10.80 18.66 13.07
N ARG A 14 10.17 19.71 13.60
CA ARG A 14 10.85 20.68 14.47
C ARG A 14 11.41 20.06 15.74
N PHE A 15 10.66 19.15 16.37
CA PHE A 15 11.11 18.47 17.60
C PHE A 15 12.22 17.48 17.32
N VAL A 16 12.13 16.73 16.22
CA VAL A 16 13.18 15.79 15.82
C VAL A 16 14.46 16.52 15.45
N ALA A 17 14.37 17.60 14.65
CA ALA A 17 15.53 18.40 14.26
C ALA A 17 16.23 19.02 15.48
N GLU A 18 15.47 19.70 16.35
CA GLU A 18 16.00 20.29 17.58
C GLU A 18 16.57 19.24 18.53
N GLY A 19 15.87 18.12 18.70
CA GLY A 19 16.30 17.00 19.55
C GLY A 19 17.62 16.39 19.08
N LEU A 20 17.78 16.19 17.77
CA LEU A 20 19.02 15.69 17.17
C LEU A 20 20.17 16.68 17.33
N GLN A 21 19.94 17.99 17.17
CA GLN A 21 20.96 19.02 17.43
C GLN A 21 21.43 19.01 18.89
N ARG A 22 20.51 18.91 19.85
CA ARG A 22 20.84 18.81 21.28
C ARG A 22 21.64 17.54 21.62
N GLN A 23 21.46 16.47 20.86
CA GLN A 23 22.25 15.24 20.96
C GLN A 23 23.62 15.33 20.25
N GLY A 24 23.96 16.49 19.67
CA GLY A 24 25.25 16.74 19.02
C GLY A 24 25.32 16.31 17.55
N HIS A 25 24.19 15.99 16.91
CA HIS A 25 24.16 15.76 15.47
C HIS A 25 24.19 17.10 14.71
N ARG A 26 24.87 17.13 13.57
CA ARG A 26 24.72 18.22 12.60
C ARG A 26 23.42 17.97 11.83
N VAL A 27 22.51 18.92 11.82
CA VAL A 27 21.19 18.76 11.19
C VAL A 27 21.05 19.71 10.00
N ARG A 28 20.71 19.14 8.84
CA ARG A 28 20.21 19.88 7.69
C ARG A 28 18.69 19.75 7.64
N GLY A 29 17.99 20.87 7.61
CA GLY A 29 16.53 20.88 7.42
C GLY A 29 16.14 21.01 5.96
N SER A 30 15.04 20.37 5.56
CA SER A 30 14.37 20.69 4.29
C SER A 30 12.87 20.82 4.50
N ASP A 31 12.28 21.87 3.93
CA ASP A 31 10.85 22.15 3.98
C ASP A 31 10.47 23.10 2.83
N ILE A 32 9.19 23.27 2.55
CA ILE A 32 8.71 24.27 1.57
C ILE A 32 8.73 25.68 2.14
N VAL A 33 8.85 25.82 3.46
CA VAL A 33 8.95 27.10 4.18
C VAL A 33 10.31 27.26 4.87
N GLU A 34 10.60 28.47 5.35
CA GLU A 34 11.81 28.75 6.13
C GLU A 34 11.83 28.01 7.48
N ILE A 35 13.02 27.60 7.92
CA ILE A 35 13.25 26.92 9.20
C ILE A 35 14.29 27.74 9.98
N PRO A 36 13.87 28.82 10.68
CA PRO A 36 14.79 29.81 11.24
C PRO A 36 15.71 29.26 12.33
N ASP A 37 15.32 28.15 12.97
CA ASP A 37 16.07 27.53 14.07
C ASP A 37 17.22 26.61 13.58
N LEU A 38 17.42 26.46 12.26
CA LEU A 38 18.48 25.64 11.67
C LEU A 38 19.42 26.47 10.80
N ASP A 39 20.73 26.31 11.03
CA ASP A 39 21.77 27.00 10.24
C ASP A 39 21.88 26.48 8.80
N GLU A 40 21.56 25.19 8.58
CA GLU A 40 21.69 24.52 7.28
C GLU A 40 20.31 24.09 6.79
N THR A 41 19.79 24.77 5.76
CA THR A 41 18.44 24.53 5.24
C THR A 41 18.41 24.44 3.72
N VAL A 42 17.51 23.62 3.19
CA VAL A 42 17.18 23.54 1.76
C VAL A 42 15.68 23.73 1.60
N ILE A 43 15.29 24.90 1.10
CA ILE A 43 13.89 25.32 0.98
C ILE A 43 13.36 25.00 -0.42
N GLY A 44 12.26 24.25 -0.48
CA GLY A 44 11.47 24.04 -1.69
C GLY A 44 10.70 22.71 -1.69
N ASP A 45 10.14 22.38 -2.85
CA ASP A 45 9.21 21.25 -3.01
C ASP A 45 9.96 19.92 -3.15
N LEU A 46 9.54 18.89 -2.39
CA LEU A 46 10.13 17.55 -2.49
C LEU A 46 9.87 16.87 -3.84
N GLY A 47 8.89 17.34 -4.61
CA GLY A 47 8.65 16.92 -5.99
C GLY A 47 9.77 17.31 -6.95
N ASP A 48 10.62 18.28 -6.61
CA ASP A 48 11.82 18.65 -7.37
C ASP A 48 12.99 17.72 -7.00
N PHE A 49 13.33 16.80 -7.91
CA PHE A 49 14.41 15.84 -7.68
C PHE A 49 15.78 16.50 -7.50
N ASP A 50 16.10 17.56 -8.25
CA ASP A 50 17.39 18.24 -8.13
C ASP A 50 17.51 18.93 -6.76
N LEU A 51 16.41 19.46 -6.24
CA LEU A 51 16.36 19.99 -4.89
C LEU A 51 16.57 18.92 -3.82
N VAL A 52 15.87 17.79 -3.95
CA VAL A 52 16.03 16.67 -3.01
C VAL A 52 17.45 16.12 -3.06
N ARG A 53 18.04 15.99 -4.24
CA ARG A 53 19.43 15.56 -4.43
C ARG A 53 20.41 16.47 -3.70
N ARG A 54 20.25 17.81 -3.81
CA ARG A 54 21.05 18.78 -3.03
C ARG A 54 20.82 18.63 -1.52
N ALA A 55 19.58 18.39 -1.09
CA ALA A 55 19.26 18.18 0.33
C ALA A 55 19.95 16.92 0.88
N VAL A 56 20.05 15.85 0.10
CA VAL A 56 20.68 14.58 0.51
C VAL A 56 22.21 14.61 0.42
N GLU A 57 22.81 15.47 -0.40
CA GLU A 57 24.25 15.48 -0.63
C GLU A 57 25.08 15.69 0.66
N GLY A 58 25.94 14.71 0.97
CA GLY A 58 26.89 14.77 2.09
C GLY A 58 26.30 14.51 3.48
N VAL A 59 25.07 13.99 3.57
CA VAL A 59 24.48 13.54 4.85
C VAL A 59 24.77 12.06 5.10
N ASP A 60 24.81 11.65 6.37
CA ASP A 60 25.04 10.25 6.78
C ASP A 60 23.73 9.45 6.86
N ALA A 61 22.61 10.13 7.14
CA ALA A 61 21.28 9.53 7.30
C ALA A 61 20.17 10.54 6.98
N VAL A 62 18.98 10.03 6.65
CA VAL A 62 17.77 10.84 6.40
C VAL A 62 16.67 10.47 7.40
N VAL A 63 16.06 11.47 8.00
CA VAL A 63 14.76 11.37 8.68
C VAL A 63 13.70 12.00 7.78
N HIS A 64 12.88 11.15 7.15
CA HIS A 64 11.89 11.57 6.17
C HIS A 64 10.52 11.80 6.82
N LEU A 65 10.25 13.06 7.23
CA LEU A 65 8.96 13.50 7.80
C LEU A 65 8.13 14.35 6.82
N GLY A 66 8.70 14.73 5.69
CA GLY A 66 8.04 15.54 4.66
C GLY A 66 6.86 14.84 4.00
N GLY A 67 5.84 15.63 3.65
CA GLY A 67 4.60 15.19 3.01
C GLY A 67 3.39 15.93 3.56
N ASN A 68 2.29 15.89 2.81
CA ASN A 68 1.06 16.58 3.18
C ASN A 68 0.18 15.66 4.04
N PRO A 69 -0.17 16.06 5.28
CA PRO A 69 -1.07 15.29 6.12
C PRO A 69 -2.54 15.56 5.75
N GLY A 70 -3.40 14.61 6.14
CA GLY A 70 -4.86 14.79 6.09
C GLY A 70 -5.46 14.64 4.69
N THR A 71 -6.65 15.19 4.49
CA THR A 71 -7.39 15.09 3.22
C THR A 71 -6.94 16.17 2.26
N ARG A 72 -6.43 15.74 1.10
CA ARG A 72 -5.95 16.60 0.02
C ARG A 72 -6.31 15.99 -1.33
N PRO A 73 -6.46 16.80 -2.40
CA PRO A 73 -6.69 16.29 -3.74
C PRO A 73 -5.54 15.39 -4.23
N TRP A 74 -5.86 14.46 -5.12
CA TRP A 74 -4.88 13.51 -5.67
C TRP A 74 -3.62 14.18 -6.23
N PRO A 75 -3.67 15.24 -7.07
CA PRO A 75 -2.45 15.84 -7.62
C PRO A 75 -1.47 16.34 -6.55
N GLU A 76 -1.99 16.88 -5.45
CA GLU A 76 -1.18 17.41 -4.35
C GLU A 76 -0.53 16.26 -3.54
N ILE A 77 -1.31 15.25 -3.16
CA ILE A 77 -0.79 14.07 -2.43
C ILE A 77 0.18 13.28 -3.30
N ARG A 78 -0.13 13.09 -4.58
CA ARG A 78 0.72 12.42 -5.56
C ARG A 78 2.09 13.09 -5.64
N ASN A 79 2.13 14.41 -5.78
CA ASN A 79 3.39 15.14 -5.84
C ASN A 79 4.15 15.04 -4.50
N ASN A 80 3.53 15.43 -3.39
CA ASN A 80 4.26 15.67 -2.15
C ASN A 80 4.58 14.38 -1.39
N ASN A 81 3.72 13.36 -1.50
CA ASN A 81 3.85 12.15 -0.69
C ASN A 81 4.31 10.93 -1.49
N TYR A 82 4.09 10.87 -2.81
CA TYR A 82 4.55 9.77 -3.64
C TYR A 82 5.83 10.15 -4.39
N VAL A 83 5.80 11.20 -5.20
CA VAL A 83 7.00 11.67 -5.93
C VAL A 83 8.05 12.19 -4.94
N GLY A 84 7.66 13.00 -3.96
CA GLY A 84 8.59 13.48 -2.93
C GLY A 84 9.22 12.36 -2.11
N CYS A 85 8.46 11.32 -1.76
CA CYS A 85 9.01 10.16 -1.06
C CYS A 85 9.95 9.34 -1.96
N TYR A 86 9.55 9.09 -3.21
CA TYR A 86 10.41 8.46 -4.22
C TYR A 86 11.74 9.20 -4.37
N ASN A 87 11.70 10.52 -4.57
CA ASN A 87 12.88 11.35 -4.75
C ASN A 87 13.85 11.24 -3.59
N VAL A 88 13.35 11.17 -2.34
CA VAL A 88 14.22 11.02 -1.15
C VAL A 88 14.93 9.66 -1.14
N PHE A 89 14.21 8.58 -1.43
CA PHE A 89 14.81 7.24 -1.49
C PHE A 89 15.78 7.10 -2.66
N GLU A 90 15.43 7.59 -3.84
CA GLU A 90 16.27 7.53 -5.04
C GLU A 90 17.52 8.39 -4.88
N ALA A 91 17.40 9.64 -4.40
CA ALA A 91 18.56 10.50 -4.17
C ALA A 91 19.52 9.90 -3.12
N ALA A 92 18.97 9.30 -2.06
CA ALA A 92 19.77 8.59 -1.06
C ALA A 92 20.47 7.37 -1.67
N HIS A 93 19.80 6.61 -2.53
CA HIS A 93 20.40 5.52 -3.28
C HIS A 93 21.57 6.01 -4.16
N GLU A 94 21.35 7.01 -5.02
CA GLU A 94 22.34 7.54 -5.95
C GLU A 94 23.57 8.14 -5.26
N LEU A 95 23.37 8.78 -4.10
CA LEU A 95 24.43 9.43 -3.32
C LEU A 95 25.09 8.49 -2.29
N GLY A 96 24.64 7.24 -2.19
CA GLY A 96 25.19 6.25 -1.26
C GLY A 96 24.81 6.47 0.21
N VAL A 97 23.75 7.22 0.49
CA VAL A 97 23.21 7.41 1.85
C VAL A 97 22.35 6.20 2.21
N ARG A 98 22.92 5.29 3.01
CA ARG A 98 22.28 3.99 3.26
C ARG A 98 21.13 4.04 4.25
N ARG A 99 21.10 4.98 5.20
CA ARG A 99 20.16 4.96 6.34
C ARG A 99 19.00 5.95 6.18
N ILE A 100 17.76 5.45 6.14
CA ILE A 100 16.53 6.27 6.17
C ILE A 100 15.61 5.85 7.33
N ALA A 101 15.17 6.81 8.14
CA ALA A 101 14.04 6.66 9.04
C ALA A 101 12.80 7.33 8.41
N PHE A 102 11.81 6.54 8.04
CA PHE A 102 10.60 6.99 7.37
C PHE A 102 9.44 7.21 8.35
N SER A 103 8.71 8.31 8.19
CA SER A 103 7.51 8.62 8.98
C SER A 103 6.28 7.87 8.48
N SER A 104 6.00 6.70 9.03
CA SER A 104 4.72 6.01 8.86
C SER A 104 3.73 6.40 9.98
N ARG A 105 2.60 5.70 10.10
CA ARG A 105 1.51 6.02 11.03
C ARG A 105 0.94 4.80 11.75
N ALA A 106 0.80 4.87 13.08
CA ALA A 106 0.16 3.83 13.88
C ALA A 106 -1.34 3.68 13.58
N GLY A 107 -1.99 4.77 13.16
CA GLY A 107 -3.39 4.83 12.75
C GLY A 107 -3.75 3.96 11.54
N LEU A 108 -2.76 3.42 10.81
CA LEU A 108 -2.98 2.40 9.77
C LEU A 108 -3.69 1.15 10.30
N LEU A 109 -3.59 0.88 11.60
CA LEU A 109 -4.25 -0.25 12.27
C LEU A 109 -5.45 0.20 13.13
N GLY A 110 -5.93 1.42 12.93
CA GLY A 110 -7.03 2.00 13.70
C GLY A 110 -8.37 1.31 13.48
N SER A 111 -8.59 0.75 12.28
CA SER A 111 -9.82 0.05 11.90
C SER A 111 -9.88 -1.41 12.40
N TYR A 112 -8.97 -1.85 13.26
CA TYR A 112 -9.10 -3.15 13.91
C TYR A 112 -9.92 -3.01 15.20
N PRO A 113 -10.66 -4.06 15.61
CA PRO A 113 -11.38 -4.08 16.87
C PRO A 113 -10.52 -3.68 18.07
N GLY A 114 -11.16 -3.07 19.05
CA GLY A 114 -10.60 -2.81 20.37
C GLY A 114 -10.18 -4.10 21.07
N GLY A 115 -9.33 -3.99 22.09
CA GLY A 115 -8.83 -5.16 22.84
C GLY A 115 -7.73 -5.98 22.15
N LEU A 116 -7.58 -5.88 20.83
CA LEU A 116 -6.46 -6.51 20.11
C LEU A 116 -5.15 -5.75 20.35
N ARG A 117 -4.05 -6.46 20.60
CA ARG A 117 -2.72 -5.83 20.56
C ARG A 117 -2.33 -5.64 19.10
N ARG A 118 -1.93 -4.42 18.73
CA ARG A 118 -1.47 -4.06 17.38
C ARG A 118 -0.02 -4.49 17.21
N THR A 119 0.25 -5.29 16.20
CA THR A 119 1.60 -5.80 15.87
C THR A 119 2.02 -5.34 14.47
N MET A 120 3.31 -5.47 14.16
CA MET A 120 3.88 -4.93 12.90
C MET A 120 3.46 -5.72 11.65
N ASP A 121 3.15 -7.01 11.83
CA ASP A 121 2.72 -7.95 10.79
C ASP A 121 1.23 -7.82 10.42
N MET A 122 0.45 -7.06 11.18
CA MET A 122 -0.94 -6.78 10.83
C MET A 122 -1.04 -5.96 9.54
N LEU A 123 -2.00 -6.32 8.70
CA LEU A 123 -2.29 -5.61 7.46
C LEU A 123 -2.77 -4.17 7.73
N PRO A 124 -2.18 -3.15 7.09
CA PRO A 124 -2.74 -1.81 7.10
C PRO A 124 -4.16 -1.76 6.55
N ARG A 125 -5.03 -0.99 7.22
CA ARG A 125 -6.41 -0.70 6.84
C ARG A 125 -6.58 0.82 6.59
N PRO A 126 -6.00 1.36 5.50
CA PRO A 126 -5.96 2.81 5.27
C PRO A 126 -7.35 3.38 4.96
N ASN A 127 -7.63 4.59 5.45
CA ASN A 127 -8.95 5.25 5.30
C ASN A 127 -8.88 6.61 4.59
N SER A 128 -7.73 6.94 4.01
CA SER A 128 -7.47 8.18 3.28
C SER A 128 -6.28 8.04 2.33
N LEU A 129 -6.19 8.91 1.32
CA LEU A 129 -5.02 8.98 0.42
C LEU A 129 -3.70 9.22 1.19
N TYR A 130 -3.74 9.99 2.27
CA TYR A 130 -2.60 10.18 3.15
C TYR A 130 -2.15 8.86 3.81
N ASP A 131 -3.08 8.07 4.34
CA ASP A 131 -2.74 6.78 4.94
C ASP A 131 -2.13 5.81 3.90
N ILE A 132 -2.68 5.78 2.68
CA ILE A 132 -2.13 4.99 1.58
C ILE A 132 -0.72 5.48 1.19
N SER A 133 -0.46 6.79 1.25
CA SER A 133 0.90 7.30 1.01
C SER A 133 1.93 6.82 2.04
N LYS A 134 1.49 6.49 3.26
CA LYS A 134 2.37 5.91 4.30
C LYS A 134 2.62 4.42 4.05
N THR A 135 1.64 3.65 3.58
CA THR A 135 1.89 2.27 3.15
C THR A 135 2.77 2.22 1.90
N PHE A 136 2.65 3.19 1.00
CA PHE A 136 3.58 3.38 -0.13
C PHE A 136 5.02 3.57 0.36
N GLY A 137 5.27 4.45 1.34
CA GLY A 137 6.62 4.64 1.87
C GLY A 137 7.18 3.44 2.66
N GLU A 138 6.35 2.70 3.40
CA GLU A 138 6.75 1.41 4.00
C GLU A 138 7.21 0.43 2.90
N ALA A 139 6.39 0.28 1.86
CA ALA A 139 6.67 -0.59 0.71
C ALA A 139 7.92 -0.17 -0.08
N LEU A 140 8.13 1.14 -0.25
CA LEU A 140 9.31 1.72 -0.87
C LEU A 140 10.57 1.38 -0.06
N GLY A 141 10.53 1.57 1.26
CA GLY A 141 11.63 1.20 2.16
C GLY A 141 12.00 -0.28 2.11
N TYR A 142 10.99 -1.18 2.05
CA TYR A 142 11.25 -2.61 1.90
C TYR A 142 11.88 -2.94 0.54
N MET A 143 11.33 -2.40 -0.55
CA MET A 143 11.87 -2.63 -1.89
C MET A 143 13.32 -2.14 -1.99
N TYR A 144 13.62 -0.92 -1.52
CA TYR A 144 14.98 -0.39 -1.59
C TYR A 144 15.95 -1.22 -0.74
N SER A 145 15.53 -1.70 0.44
CA SER A 145 16.38 -2.56 1.27
C SER A 145 16.56 -3.97 0.73
N SER A 146 15.56 -4.51 0.03
CA SER A 146 15.64 -5.85 -0.56
C SER A 146 16.45 -5.88 -1.86
N ARG A 147 16.48 -4.78 -2.61
CA ARG A 147 17.17 -4.67 -3.91
C ARG A 147 18.54 -4.01 -3.86
N PHE A 148 18.74 -3.10 -2.91
CA PHE A 148 19.94 -2.30 -2.79
C PHE A 148 20.50 -2.41 -1.38
N GLU A 149 21.71 -1.92 -1.16
CA GLU A 149 22.34 -1.87 0.17
C GLU A 149 21.79 -0.73 1.04
N MET A 150 20.49 -0.45 0.90
CA MET A 150 19.80 0.54 1.70
C MET A 150 19.21 -0.10 2.95
N GLU A 151 19.14 0.73 3.97
CA GLU A 151 18.67 0.39 5.28
C GLU A 151 17.51 1.35 5.64
N ALA A 152 16.31 0.83 5.87
CA ALA A 152 15.13 1.65 6.18
C ALA A 152 14.43 1.23 7.49
N VAL A 153 14.05 2.20 8.32
CA VAL A 153 13.18 1.99 9.50
C VAL A 153 11.92 2.83 9.32
N SER A 154 10.78 2.17 9.17
CA SER A 154 9.48 2.84 9.09
C SER A 154 8.88 2.99 10.48
N VAL A 155 8.86 4.21 11.00
CA VAL A 155 8.30 4.52 12.32
C VAL A 155 6.81 4.82 12.17
N ARG A 156 5.95 3.91 12.61
CA ARG A 156 4.50 4.13 12.72
C ARG A 156 4.22 5.07 13.88
N ILE A 157 4.25 6.38 13.61
CA ILE A 157 4.06 7.42 14.62
C ILE A 157 2.62 7.35 15.17
N GLY A 158 2.51 7.33 16.50
CA GLY A 158 1.28 7.58 17.23
C GLY A 158 0.75 9.00 17.03
N ASN A 159 -0.35 9.33 17.71
CA ASN A 159 -0.83 10.70 17.76
C ASN A 159 0.19 11.59 18.49
N PHE A 160 0.75 12.54 17.75
CA PHE A 160 1.74 13.49 18.26
C PHE A 160 1.09 14.87 18.39
N ASN A 161 1.17 15.46 19.58
CA ASN A 161 0.60 16.78 19.85
C ASN A 161 1.70 17.80 20.18
N PRO A 162 1.99 18.78 19.32
CA PRO A 162 2.99 19.82 19.60
C PRO A 162 2.71 20.64 20.86
N ASP A 163 1.44 20.76 21.26
CA ASP A 163 1.00 21.61 22.37
C ASP A 163 0.89 20.84 23.70
N ARG A 164 1.07 19.51 23.67
CA ARG A 164 1.07 18.65 24.86
C ARG A 164 2.14 17.58 24.73
N ASP A 165 3.13 17.64 25.61
CA ASP A 165 4.24 16.68 25.62
C ASP A 165 3.78 15.29 26.10
N LEU A 166 3.34 15.18 27.35
CA LEU A 166 3.13 13.86 27.95
C LEU A 166 1.91 13.12 27.35
N PRO A 167 2.02 11.78 27.20
CA PRO A 167 0.97 10.97 26.62
C PRO A 167 -0.12 10.69 27.65
N GLU A 168 -1.38 10.87 27.26
CA GLU A 168 -2.56 10.57 28.06
C GLU A 168 -3.24 9.27 27.61
N HIS A 169 -2.78 8.67 26.50
CA HIS A 169 -3.36 7.45 25.94
C HIS A 169 -2.28 6.63 25.20
N PRO A 170 -2.37 5.28 25.17
CA PRO A 170 -1.38 4.40 24.52
C PRO A 170 -1.14 4.63 23.02
N HIS A 171 -2.00 5.38 22.33
CA HIS A 171 -1.79 5.69 20.91
C HIS A 171 -0.96 6.96 20.72
N GLN A 172 -0.54 7.63 21.79
CA GLN A 172 0.13 8.93 21.76
C GLN A 172 1.64 8.77 21.87
N LEU A 173 2.36 9.75 21.35
CA LEU A 173 3.82 9.82 21.35
C LEU A 173 4.24 11.14 22.00
N SER A 174 5.04 11.06 23.07
CA SER A 174 5.60 12.25 23.73
C SER A 174 6.64 12.95 22.87
N HIS A 175 7.01 14.19 23.22
CA HIS A 175 8.07 14.93 22.54
C HIS A 175 9.42 14.23 22.72
N GLY A 176 9.73 13.82 23.95
CA GLY A 176 10.95 13.10 24.26
C GLY A 176 11.06 11.76 23.53
N ASP A 177 9.99 10.96 23.53
CA ASP A 177 9.96 9.66 22.87
C ASP A 177 10.00 9.78 21.35
N CYS A 178 9.42 10.85 20.80
CA CYS A 178 9.51 11.16 19.38
C CYS A 178 10.95 11.34 18.93
N VAL A 179 11.75 12.11 19.68
CA VAL A 179 13.19 12.24 19.37
C VAL A 179 13.88 10.89 19.54
N ARG A 180 13.64 10.17 20.64
CA ARG A 180 14.29 8.88 20.93
C ARG A 180 14.07 7.83 19.84
N VAL A 181 12.83 7.65 19.36
CA VAL A 181 12.54 6.64 18.33
C VAL A 181 13.23 6.97 17.00
N PHE A 182 13.27 8.25 16.61
CA PHE A 182 13.94 8.66 15.38
C PHE A 182 15.46 8.61 15.50
N THR A 183 16.04 8.97 16.66
CA THR A 183 17.47 8.77 16.94
C THR A 183 17.83 7.29 16.86
N ALA A 184 17.06 6.41 17.52
CA ALA A 184 17.26 4.96 17.48
C ALA A 184 17.20 4.43 16.04
N ALA A 185 16.18 4.85 15.26
CA ALA A 185 15.99 4.44 13.88
C ALA A 185 17.17 4.78 12.95
N ILE A 186 17.89 5.88 13.19
CA ILE A 186 19.05 6.29 12.36
C ILE A 186 20.41 5.86 12.92
N THR A 187 20.49 5.45 14.19
CA THR A 187 21.78 5.12 14.85
C THR A 187 21.96 3.64 15.15
N HIS A 188 20.88 2.86 15.23
CA HIS A 188 20.98 1.46 15.61
C HIS A 188 21.69 0.63 14.53
N PRO A 189 22.74 -0.16 14.87
CA PRO A 189 23.51 -0.91 13.90
C PRO A 189 22.75 -2.14 13.38
N GLY A 190 23.09 -2.59 12.16
CA GLY A 190 22.69 -3.90 11.63
C GLY A 190 21.23 -4.04 11.20
N VAL A 191 20.47 -2.93 11.15
CA VAL A 191 19.06 -2.95 10.76
C VAL A 191 18.94 -2.85 9.25
N LYS A 192 18.40 -3.88 8.58
CA LYS A 192 18.12 -3.82 7.13
C LYS A 192 16.81 -3.08 6.84
N TYR A 193 15.69 -3.73 7.09
CA TYR A 193 14.36 -3.14 6.98
C TYR A 193 13.55 -3.51 8.22
N GLU A 194 12.99 -2.51 8.90
CA GLU A 194 12.11 -2.72 10.03
C GLU A 194 10.94 -1.74 10.00
N VAL A 195 9.82 -2.17 10.54
CA VAL A 195 8.70 -1.28 10.87
C VAL A 195 8.54 -1.34 12.38
N VAL A 196 8.39 -0.19 13.04
CA VAL A 196 8.26 -0.10 14.51
C VAL A 196 7.12 0.86 14.87
N PHE A 197 6.54 0.72 16.07
CA PHE A 197 5.65 1.76 16.60
C PHE A 197 6.45 2.87 17.26
N GLY A 198 6.18 4.12 16.86
CA GLY A 198 6.60 5.31 17.57
C GLY A 198 5.48 5.77 18.48
N VAL A 199 5.30 5.11 19.62
CA VAL A 199 4.36 5.46 20.69
C VAL A 199 5.10 5.41 22.03
N SER A 200 4.66 6.23 22.97
CA SER A 200 5.15 6.16 24.35
C SER A 200 4.60 4.92 25.07
N ASP A 201 5.15 4.56 26.23
CA ASP A 201 4.69 3.38 26.97
C ASP A 201 3.29 3.62 27.58
N SER A 202 2.66 2.54 28.04
CA SER A 202 1.33 2.59 28.65
C SER A 202 1.05 1.44 29.60
N ASP A 203 0.29 1.71 30.66
CA ASP A 203 -0.34 0.67 31.48
C ASP A 203 -1.53 -0.04 30.78
N TRP A 204 -1.82 0.35 29.54
CA TRP A 204 -2.74 -0.30 28.61
C TRP A 204 -2.03 -0.54 27.26
N PRO A 205 -1.21 -1.61 27.13
CA PRO A 205 -0.30 -1.79 26.00
C PRO A 205 -1.04 -2.22 24.71
N MET A 206 -1.64 -1.25 24.02
CA MET A 206 -2.35 -1.48 22.75
C MET A 206 -1.41 -1.78 21.58
N TYR A 207 -0.14 -1.40 21.65
CA TYR A 207 0.84 -1.51 20.57
C TYR A 207 2.03 -2.38 21.01
N ASP A 208 2.61 -3.15 20.08
CA ASP A 208 3.83 -3.91 20.33
C ASP A 208 5.09 -3.02 20.31
N VAL A 209 5.33 -2.34 21.43
CA VAL A 209 6.56 -1.57 21.67
C VAL A 209 7.80 -2.47 21.87
N ASP A 210 7.61 -3.74 22.22
CA ASP A 210 8.72 -4.67 22.48
C ASP A 210 9.50 -5.00 21.21
N HIS A 211 8.84 -4.96 20.05
CA HIS A 211 9.53 -5.07 18.76
C HIS A 211 10.56 -3.95 18.58
N GLY A 212 10.17 -2.69 18.81
CA GLY A 212 11.06 -1.53 18.71
C GLY A 212 12.27 -1.63 19.65
N ARG A 213 12.05 -2.10 20.89
CA ARG A 213 13.13 -2.38 21.86
C ARG A 213 14.14 -3.38 21.31
N ARG A 214 13.68 -4.47 20.69
CA ARG A 214 14.55 -5.54 20.17
C ARG A 214 15.32 -5.14 18.92
N VAL A 215 14.67 -4.48 17.96
CA VAL A 215 15.22 -4.32 16.61
C VAL A 215 15.95 -3.00 16.38
N ILE A 216 15.59 -1.95 17.12
CA ILE A 216 16.28 -0.65 17.04
C ILE A 216 16.72 -0.10 18.40
N GLY A 217 16.50 -0.82 19.50
CA GLY A 217 16.85 -0.35 20.84
C GLY A 217 16.00 0.83 21.34
N TYR A 218 14.84 1.07 20.73
CA TYR A 218 13.92 2.11 21.19
C TYR A 218 13.15 1.62 22.42
N ASP A 219 13.50 2.16 23.58
CA ASP A 219 12.79 1.96 24.84
C ASP A 219 12.09 3.27 25.26
N PRO A 220 10.74 3.35 25.15
CA PRO A 220 10.01 4.53 25.55
C PRO A 220 10.25 4.89 27.02
N GLN A 221 10.38 6.19 27.33
CA GLN A 221 10.64 6.66 28.71
C GLN A 221 9.46 7.40 29.33
N ASP A 222 8.50 7.83 28.51
CA ASP A 222 7.27 8.45 28.99
C ASP A 222 6.13 7.44 28.97
N VAL A 223 5.21 7.54 29.93
CA VAL A 223 4.17 6.53 30.18
C VAL A 223 2.80 7.21 30.26
N SER A 224 1.83 6.64 29.56
CA SER A 224 0.42 7.00 29.70
C SER A 224 -0.29 6.09 30.70
N HIS A 225 -1.19 6.70 31.49
CA HIS A 225 -2.01 6.00 32.47
C HIS A 225 -3.49 6.15 32.13
N VAL A 226 -4.16 5.05 31.78
CA VAL A 226 -5.57 5.06 31.39
C VAL A 226 -6.43 4.34 32.44
N PRO A 227 -7.38 5.04 33.11
CA PRO A 227 -8.33 4.43 34.04
C PRO A 227 -9.09 3.27 33.40
N MET A 228 -9.41 2.23 34.17
CA MET A 228 -10.04 1.03 33.64
C MET A 228 -11.41 1.34 32.99
N GLU A 229 -12.18 2.29 33.53
CA GLU A 229 -13.46 2.71 32.93
C GLU A 229 -13.32 3.36 31.53
N ASP A 230 -12.15 3.90 31.20
CA ASP A 230 -11.89 4.58 29.92
C ASP A 230 -11.30 3.64 28.85
N ARG A 231 -10.95 2.41 29.23
CA ARG A 231 -10.37 1.39 28.32
C ARG A 231 -11.46 0.76 27.46
N LYS A 232 -11.85 1.46 26.39
CA LYS A 232 -12.83 0.95 25.43
C LYS A 232 -12.25 -0.19 24.59
N THR A 233 -12.69 -1.42 24.84
CA THR A 233 -12.32 -2.62 24.06
C THR A 233 -13.41 -3.08 23.11
N ASP A 234 -14.66 -2.72 23.40
CA ASP A 234 -15.82 -3.23 22.67
C ASP A 234 -16.09 -2.33 21.46
N THR A 235 -15.43 -2.65 20.35
CA THR A 235 -15.74 -2.09 19.04
C THR A 235 -15.84 -3.28 18.09
N GLU A 236 -17.07 -3.63 17.72
CA GLU A 236 -17.32 -4.57 16.64
C GLU A 236 -17.29 -3.81 15.31
N ASP A 237 -16.62 -4.38 14.31
CA ASP A 237 -16.69 -3.90 12.93
C ASP A 237 -18.11 -4.21 12.40
N GLN A 238 -19.03 -3.23 12.46
CA GLN A 238 -20.32 -3.34 11.78
C GLN A 238 -20.13 -3.00 10.30
N ILE A 239 -19.86 -4.03 9.50
CA ILE A 239 -19.71 -3.91 8.05
C ILE A 239 -21.07 -4.16 7.40
N GLU A 240 -21.83 -3.09 7.17
CA GLU A 240 -23.04 -3.19 6.36
C GLU A 240 -22.69 -3.40 4.87
N PRO A 241 -23.47 -4.22 4.14
CA PRO A 241 -23.38 -4.31 2.68
C PRO A 241 -23.61 -2.96 2.01
N LEU A 242 -22.97 -2.75 0.86
CA LEU A 242 -23.17 -1.57 0.03
C LEU A 242 -24.26 -1.82 -1.02
N PRO A 243 -24.87 -0.76 -1.61
CA PRO A 243 -25.80 -0.93 -2.72
C PRO A 243 -25.17 -1.77 -3.83
N TRP A 244 -25.84 -2.85 -4.21
CA TRP A 244 -25.39 -3.76 -5.25
C TRP A 244 -26.49 -3.98 -6.29
N ARG A 245 -26.07 -4.02 -7.56
CA ARG A 245 -26.91 -4.37 -8.70
C ARG A 245 -26.30 -5.56 -9.41
N GLU A 246 -27.16 -6.47 -9.85
CA GLU A 246 -26.72 -7.59 -10.68
C GLU A 246 -26.09 -7.07 -11.97
N PRO A 247 -24.80 -7.34 -12.25
CA PRO A 247 -24.12 -6.77 -13.38
C PRO A 247 -24.72 -7.25 -14.71
N LYS A 248 -25.05 -6.30 -15.60
CA LYS A 248 -25.41 -6.58 -17.00
C LYS A 248 -24.32 -6.07 -17.94
N ARG A 249 -23.75 -4.89 -17.63
CA ARG A 249 -22.60 -4.34 -18.34
C ARG A 249 -21.36 -4.34 -17.45
N VAL A 250 -20.30 -4.99 -17.95
CA VAL A 250 -19.02 -5.12 -17.25
C VAL A 250 -17.95 -4.39 -18.05
N LEU A 251 -17.27 -3.44 -17.40
CA LEU A 251 -16.10 -2.78 -17.95
C LEU A 251 -14.84 -3.59 -17.63
N VAL A 252 -14.07 -3.96 -18.65
CA VAL A 252 -12.76 -4.60 -18.51
C VAL A 252 -11.69 -3.62 -18.98
N THR A 253 -10.82 -3.17 -18.07
CA THR A 253 -9.62 -2.39 -18.46
C THR A 253 -8.45 -3.32 -18.69
N GLY A 254 -7.54 -2.95 -19.60
CA GLY A 254 -6.49 -3.87 -20.05
C GLY A 254 -7.06 -5.03 -20.86
N ALA A 255 -8.21 -4.82 -21.52
CA ALA A 255 -8.97 -5.86 -22.22
C ALA A 255 -8.26 -6.39 -23.47
N GLY A 256 -7.29 -5.66 -24.02
CA GLY A 256 -6.40 -6.14 -25.08
C GLY A 256 -5.20 -6.94 -24.57
N GLY A 257 -4.99 -6.98 -23.25
CA GLY A 257 -3.89 -7.71 -22.62
C GLY A 257 -4.16 -9.21 -22.41
N ASN A 258 -3.13 -9.93 -21.95
CA ASN A 258 -3.16 -11.40 -21.80
C ASN A 258 -4.33 -11.93 -20.95
N ILE A 259 -4.56 -11.34 -19.77
CA ILE A 259 -5.67 -11.75 -18.89
C ILE A 259 -6.99 -11.13 -19.37
N GLY A 260 -6.94 -9.87 -19.79
CA GLY A 260 -8.12 -9.11 -20.16
C GLY A 260 -8.85 -9.66 -21.37
N SER A 261 -8.13 -10.16 -22.37
CA SER A 261 -8.75 -10.78 -23.55
C SER A 261 -9.48 -12.07 -23.19
N VAL A 262 -8.91 -12.89 -22.30
CA VAL A 262 -9.55 -14.12 -21.81
C VAL A 262 -10.78 -13.81 -20.97
N VAL A 263 -10.70 -12.83 -20.07
CA VAL A 263 -11.85 -12.39 -19.26
C VAL A 263 -12.95 -11.80 -20.15
N ALA A 264 -12.61 -10.89 -21.06
CA ALA A 264 -13.58 -10.25 -21.95
C ALA A 264 -14.28 -11.28 -22.85
N ALA A 265 -13.53 -12.21 -23.45
CA ALA A 265 -14.11 -13.27 -24.28
C ALA A 265 -15.00 -14.22 -23.47
N GLY A 266 -14.52 -14.71 -22.33
CA GLY A 266 -15.25 -15.68 -21.51
C GLY A 266 -16.51 -15.12 -20.85
N LEU A 267 -16.51 -13.83 -20.49
CA LEU A 267 -17.68 -13.16 -19.92
C LEU A 267 -18.65 -12.62 -20.99
N GLY A 268 -18.20 -12.42 -22.22
CA GLY A 268 -19.00 -11.86 -23.32
C GLY A 268 -20.22 -12.69 -23.72
N GLU A 269 -20.28 -13.97 -23.35
CA GLU A 269 -21.47 -14.81 -23.55
C GLU A 269 -22.63 -14.47 -22.60
N LYS A 270 -22.33 -13.88 -21.44
CA LYS A 270 -23.28 -13.64 -20.35
C LYS A 270 -23.52 -12.15 -20.09
N TYR A 271 -22.53 -11.31 -20.36
CA TYR A 271 -22.53 -9.89 -20.03
C TYR A 271 -22.23 -9.03 -21.25
N GLN A 272 -22.73 -7.79 -21.24
CA GLN A 272 -22.32 -6.77 -22.19
C GLN A 272 -20.94 -6.26 -21.78
N ILE A 273 -19.91 -6.58 -22.57
CA ILE A 273 -18.54 -6.18 -22.26
C ILE A 273 -18.23 -4.83 -22.89
N ARG A 274 -17.77 -3.90 -22.06
CA ARG A 274 -17.02 -2.72 -22.53
C ARG A 274 -15.53 -2.95 -22.32
N GLY A 275 -14.73 -2.81 -23.37
CA GLY A 275 -13.27 -2.92 -23.30
C GLY A 275 -12.60 -1.55 -23.25
N VAL A 276 -11.61 -1.37 -22.37
CA VAL A 276 -10.68 -0.23 -22.40
C VAL A 276 -9.26 -0.75 -22.50
N ASP A 277 -8.50 -0.27 -23.49
CA ASP A 277 -7.07 -0.54 -23.63
C ASP A 277 -6.40 0.56 -24.46
N ARG A 278 -5.07 0.63 -24.41
CA ARG A 278 -4.27 1.52 -25.27
C ARG A 278 -4.19 1.01 -26.70
N VAL A 279 -4.50 -0.27 -26.93
CA VAL A 279 -4.57 -0.89 -28.26
C VAL A 279 -6.02 -1.08 -28.72
N ALA A 280 -6.23 -1.16 -30.03
CA ALA A 280 -7.54 -1.48 -30.59
C ALA A 280 -7.95 -2.93 -30.26
N MET A 281 -9.25 -3.13 -30.00
CA MET A 281 -9.83 -4.43 -29.61
C MET A 281 -10.99 -4.76 -30.54
N PRO A 282 -10.73 -5.12 -31.82
CA PRO A 282 -11.78 -5.31 -32.83
C PRO A 282 -12.79 -6.42 -32.47
N ASP A 283 -12.41 -7.37 -31.62
CA ASP A 283 -13.27 -8.46 -31.15
C ASP A 283 -14.27 -8.03 -30.06
N ILE A 284 -14.12 -6.82 -29.51
CA ILE A 284 -15.04 -6.23 -28.53
C ILE A 284 -15.81 -5.10 -29.21
N ALA A 285 -17.12 -5.28 -29.43
CA ALA A 285 -17.94 -4.32 -30.17
C ALA A 285 -18.02 -2.94 -29.49
N ASP A 286 -18.15 -2.91 -28.16
CA ASP A 286 -18.08 -1.68 -27.34
C ASP A 286 -16.68 -1.54 -26.73
N HIS A 287 -15.74 -0.97 -27.48
CA HIS A 287 -14.39 -0.72 -26.96
C HIS A 287 -13.98 0.74 -27.11
N ILE A 288 -13.16 1.19 -26.16
CA ILE A 288 -12.59 2.53 -26.12
C ILE A 288 -11.06 2.38 -26.14
N VAL A 289 -10.42 2.99 -27.13
CA VAL A 289 -8.96 3.04 -27.21
C VAL A 289 -8.46 4.29 -26.50
N GLY A 290 -7.62 4.11 -25.48
CA GLY A 290 -6.94 5.20 -24.80
C GLY A 290 -6.31 4.80 -23.47
N ASP A 291 -5.81 5.79 -22.74
CA ASP A 291 -5.08 5.59 -21.49
C ASP A 291 -6.00 5.79 -20.28
N VAL A 292 -5.94 4.87 -19.32
CA VAL A 292 -6.67 4.98 -18.04
C VAL A 292 -6.15 6.13 -17.16
N ALA A 293 -4.99 6.72 -17.48
CA ALA A 293 -4.53 7.95 -16.86
C ALA A 293 -5.32 9.21 -17.31
N ASP A 294 -6.10 9.14 -18.40
CA ASP A 294 -6.97 10.23 -18.85
C ASP A 294 -8.30 10.25 -18.05
N PRO A 295 -8.54 11.26 -17.19
CA PRO A 295 -9.76 11.34 -16.39
C PRO A 295 -11.03 11.47 -17.24
N ASP A 296 -10.96 12.09 -18.42
CA ASP A 296 -12.13 12.21 -19.32
C ASP A 296 -12.49 10.86 -19.93
N LEU A 297 -11.48 10.05 -20.29
CA LEU A 297 -11.69 8.68 -20.73
C LEU A 297 -12.31 7.84 -19.62
N CYS A 298 -11.79 7.90 -18.40
CA CYS A 298 -12.31 7.14 -17.26
C CYS A 298 -13.78 7.47 -17.00
N ARG A 299 -14.16 8.76 -17.04
CA ARG A 299 -15.57 9.17 -16.91
C ARG A 299 -16.46 8.57 -18.00
N ARG A 300 -16.10 8.72 -19.27
CA ARG A 300 -16.87 8.16 -20.41
C ARG A 300 -16.96 6.63 -20.34
N ALA A 301 -15.90 5.96 -19.89
CA ALA A 301 -15.88 4.51 -19.78
C ALA A 301 -16.93 3.98 -18.81
N MET A 302 -17.33 4.76 -17.79
CA MET A 302 -18.31 4.38 -16.77
C MET A 302 -19.78 4.51 -17.20
N ASP A 303 -20.07 5.07 -18.37
CA ASP A 303 -21.45 5.26 -18.83
C ASP A 303 -22.18 3.90 -18.90
N ASP A 304 -23.24 3.74 -18.10
CA ASP A 304 -24.07 2.52 -18.00
C ASP A 304 -23.31 1.27 -17.52
N VAL A 305 -22.22 1.42 -16.77
CA VAL A 305 -21.43 0.30 -16.23
C VAL A 305 -21.93 -0.13 -14.84
N ASP A 306 -22.18 -1.43 -14.65
CA ASP A 306 -22.60 -1.98 -13.36
C ASP A 306 -21.42 -2.46 -12.50
N ALA A 307 -20.40 -3.03 -13.16
CA ALA A 307 -19.20 -3.56 -12.51
C ALA A 307 -17.94 -3.32 -13.35
N VAL A 308 -16.80 -3.15 -12.67
CA VAL A 308 -15.49 -2.95 -13.29
C VAL A 308 -14.57 -4.11 -12.93
N ILE A 309 -13.88 -4.67 -13.92
CA ILE A 309 -12.73 -5.55 -13.76
C ILE A 309 -11.49 -4.79 -14.26
N HIS A 310 -10.69 -4.28 -13.33
CA HIS A 310 -9.54 -3.44 -13.63
C HIS A 310 -8.25 -4.26 -13.73
N LEU A 311 -7.81 -4.52 -14.96
CA LEU A 311 -6.58 -5.25 -15.27
C LEU A 311 -5.52 -4.34 -15.91
N ALA A 312 -5.87 -3.10 -16.27
CA ALA A 312 -4.93 -2.15 -16.85
C ALA A 312 -3.76 -1.86 -15.89
N GLY A 313 -2.58 -1.77 -16.50
CA GLY A 313 -1.34 -1.43 -15.81
C GLY A 313 -0.14 -1.97 -16.57
N VAL A 314 1.02 -1.35 -16.33
CA VAL A 314 2.31 -1.84 -16.80
C VAL A 314 2.72 -3.04 -15.92
N PRO A 315 2.83 -4.26 -16.47
CA PRO A 315 2.98 -5.49 -15.66
C PRO A 315 4.44 -5.85 -15.33
N SER A 316 5.40 -5.02 -15.72
CA SER A 316 6.83 -5.33 -15.63
C SER A 316 7.47 -4.78 -14.35
N GLY A 317 8.15 -5.66 -13.60
CA GLY A 317 8.90 -5.29 -12.38
C GLY A 317 10.16 -4.46 -12.62
N GLY A 318 10.59 -4.31 -13.87
CA GLY A 318 11.73 -3.46 -14.27
C GLY A 318 11.33 -2.10 -14.83
N SER A 319 10.04 -1.77 -14.86
CA SER A 319 9.55 -0.53 -15.46
C SER A 319 9.98 0.69 -14.63
N PRO A 320 10.34 1.82 -15.28
CA PRO A 320 10.63 3.08 -14.60
C PRO A 320 9.48 3.56 -13.70
N PHE A 321 9.82 4.29 -12.64
CA PHE A 321 8.85 4.75 -11.65
C PHE A 321 7.80 5.71 -12.25
N ASP A 322 8.20 6.61 -13.13
CA ASP A 322 7.31 7.57 -13.80
C ASP A 322 6.27 6.87 -14.68
N GLU A 323 6.67 5.84 -15.41
CA GLU A 323 5.77 5.01 -16.21
C GLU A 323 4.75 4.27 -15.33
N VAL A 324 5.21 3.66 -14.24
CA VAL A 324 4.33 2.98 -13.28
C VAL A 324 3.42 3.98 -12.55
N MET A 325 3.93 5.15 -12.18
CA MET A 325 3.18 6.23 -11.54
C MET A 325 2.02 6.69 -12.43
N ALA A 326 2.29 6.97 -13.71
CA ALA A 326 1.25 7.39 -14.65
C ALA A 326 0.20 6.30 -14.88
N CYS A 327 0.60 5.08 -15.24
CA CYS A 327 -0.38 4.06 -15.62
C CYS A 327 -1.04 3.39 -14.41
N ASN A 328 -0.25 2.97 -13.43
CA ASN A 328 -0.72 2.08 -12.36
C ASN A 328 -1.22 2.85 -11.14
N PHE A 329 -0.64 4.01 -10.81
CA PHE A 329 -1.11 4.82 -9.69
C PHE A 329 -2.19 5.80 -10.15
N ASP A 330 -1.87 6.71 -11.08
CA ASP A 330 -2.86 7.67 -11.58
C ASP A 330 -4.03 6.95 -12.26
N GLY A 331 -3.74 6.01 -13.17
CA GLY A 331 -4.81 5.28 -13.86
C GLY A 331 -5.74 4.48 -12.94
N THR A 332 -5.19 3.82 -11.92
CA THR A 332 -6.03 3.11 -10.93
C THR A 332 -6.85 4.08 -10.08
N PHE A 333 -6.27 5.21 -9.66
CA PHE A 333 -7.01 6.25 -8.95
C PHE A 333 -8.16 6.81 -9.81
N GLN A 334 -7.89 7.20 -11.07
CA GLN A 334 -8.90 7.77 -11.96
C GLN A 334 -10.05 6.79 -12.23
N MET A 335 -9.72 5.51 -12.46
CA MET A 335 -10.74 4.48 -12.67
C MET A 335 -11.61 4.27 -11.42
N MET A 336 -11.01 4.27 -10.22
CA MET A 336 -11.75 4.05 -8.98
C MET A 336 -12.60 5.27 -8.60
N ASP A 337 -12.08 6.47 -8.81
CA ASP A 337 -12.80 7.72 -8.58
C ASP A 337 -13.99 7.86 -9.54
N ALA A 338 -13.78 7.59 -10.84
CA ALA A 338 -14.85 7.58 -11.83
C ALA A 338 -15.92 6.51 -11.52
N ALA A 339 -15.50 5.30 -11.11
CA ALA A 339 -16.42 4.23 -10.75
C ALA A 339 -17.29 4.61 -9.54
N SER A 340 -16.68 5.20 -8.51
CA SER A 340 -17.38 5.68 -7.33
C SER A 340 -18.37 6.80 -7.68
N GLN A 341 -18.00 7.75 -8.52
CA GLN A 341 -18.87 8.86 -8.95
C GLN A 341 -20.04 8.40 -9.82
N ALA A 342 -19.84 7.38 -10.66
CA ALA A 342 -20.87 6.80 -11.50
C ALA A 342 -21.82 5.85 -10.75
N GLY A 343 -21.52 5.51 -9.49
CA GLY A 343 -22.33 4.58 -8.70
C GLY A 343 -22.19 3.12 -9.16
N VAL A 344 -21.03 2.75 -9.69
CA VAL A 344 -20.67 1.35 -10.00
C VAL A 344 -20.78 0.52 -8.72
N SER A 345 -21.43 -0.64 -8.78
CA SER A 345 -21.69 -1.47 -7.60
C SER A 345 -20.45 -2.25 -7.13
N ARG A 346 -19.57 -2.63 -8.05
CA ARG A 346 -18.42 -3.49 -7.78
C ARG A 346 -17.19 -3.11 -8.60
N PHE A 347 -16.05 -3.02 -7.94
CA PHE A 347 -14.73 -2.86 -8.56
C PHE A 347 -13.83 -4.06 -8.20
N VAL A 348 -13.45 -4.85 -9.19
CA VAL A 348 -12.54 -5.98 -9.04
C VAL A 348 -11.16 -5.56 -9.53
N PHE A 349 -10.17 -5.59 -8.65
CA PHE A 349 -8.80 -5.14 -8.93
C PHE A 349 -7.84 -6.30 -9.08
N ALA A 350 -7.05 -6.31 -10.16
CA ALA A 350 -5.95 -7.26 -10.32
C ALA A 350 -4.74 -6.88 -9.47
N SER A 351 -4.61 -7.50 -8.31
CA SER A 351 -3.38 -7.58 -7.51
C SER A 351 -2.54 -8.81 -7.88
N ARG A 352 -1.50 -9.14 -7.10
CA ARG A 352 -0.54 -10.19 -7.41
C ARG A 352 -0.23 -11.08 -6.19
N ALA A 353 -0.33 -12.40 -6.37
CA ALA A 353 0.04 -13.39 -5.35
C ALA A 353 1.55 -13.36 -5.00
N GLY A 354 2.38 -12.95 -5.96
CA GLY A 354 3.83 -12.79 -5.80
C GLY A 354 4.25 -11.79 -4.72
N LEU A 355 3.36 -10.92 -4.24
CA LEU A 355 3.59 -10.04 -3.08
C LEU A 355 3.99 -10.81 -1.81
N LEU A 356 3.62 -12.09 -1.73
CA LEU A 356 3.93 -12.96 -0.58
C LEU A 356 5.04 -13.99 -0.92
N GLY A 357 5.70 -13.83 -2.07
CA GLY A 357 6.84 -14.66 -2.48
C GLY A 357 7.97 -14.73 -1.44
N PRO A 358 8.37 -13.60 -0.82
CA PRO A 358 9.47 -13.57 0.15
C PRO A 358 9.25 -14.42 1.42
N TYR A 359 8.01 -14.80 1.75
CA TYR A 359 7.73 -15.74 2.85
C TYR A 359 8.15 -17.19 2.54
N GLY A 360 8.65 -17.45 1.34
CA GLY A 360 9.12 -18.77 0.91
C GLY A 360 7.98 -19.72 0.57
N ARG A 361 8.33 -20.97 0.23
CA ARG A 361 7.39 -22.02 -0.19
C ARG A 361 6.93 -22.93 0.95
N LYS A 362 7.63 -22.89 2.09
CA LYS A 362 7.34 -23.73 3.27
C LYS A 362 6.16 -23.21 4.10
N ASN A 363 5.82 -21.93 3.94
CA ASN A 363 4.70 -21.30 4.63
C ASN A 363 3.51 -21.25 3.69
N GLN A 364 2.37 -21.76 4.14
CA GLN A 364 1.10 -21.54 3.44
C GLN A 364 0.79 -20.04 3.49
N ARG A 365 0.47 -19.46 2.34
CA ARG A 365 0.18 -18.02 2.22
C ARG A 365 -1.29 -17.76 2.48
N THR A 366 -1.59 -16.88 3.43
CA THR A 366 -2.96 -16.44 3.73
C THR A 366 -3.18 -15.01 3.22
N ASN A 367 -4.43 -14.63 2.99
CA ASN A 367 -4.75 -13.27 2.56
C ASN A 367 -4.41 -12.21 3.62
N ALA A 368 -4.36 -12.61 4.90
CA ALA A 368 -4.02 -11.78 6.06
C ALA A 368 -2.52 -11.43 6.18
N MET A 369 -1.65 -12.01 5.35
CA MET A 369 -0.20 -11.74 5.39
C MET A 369 0.13 -10.37 4.78
N TYR A 370 1.08 -9.67 5.41
CA TYR A 370 1.59 -8.38 4.96
C TYR A 370 2.32 -8.49 3.61
N PRO A 371 2.00 -7.65 2.60
CA PRO A 371 2.70 -7.64 1.31
C PRO A 371 4.17 -7.21 1.41
N LEU A 372 5.05 -7.89 0.67
CA LEU A 372 6.48 -7.59 0.61
C LEU A 372 6.90 -7.28 -0.84
N PRO A 373 6.62 -6.06 -1.35
CA PRO A 373 6.82 -5.72 -2.75
C PRO A 373 8.28 -5.43 -3.10
N ASP A 374 8.74 -5.98 -4.21
CA ASP A 374 10.14 -5.93 -4.68
C ASP A 374 10.32 -5.09 -5.97
N SER A 375 9.32 -4.32 -6.37
CA SER A 375 9.38 -3.47 -7.56
C SER A 375 8.31 -2.38 -7.51
N TYR A 376 8.47 -1.30 -8.28
CA TYR A 376 7.45 -0.26 -8.40
C TYR A 376 6.08 -0.83 -8.84
N TYR A 377 6.09 -1.81 -9.74
CA TYR A 377 4.89 -2.56 -10.12
C TYR A 377 4.25 -3.28 -8.93
N SER A 378 5.03 -4.03 -8.14
CA SER A 378 4.52 -4.71 -6.95
C SER A 378 3.98 -3.69 -5.93
N ILE A 379 4.63 -2.53 -5.75
CA ILE A 379 4.16 -1.44 -4.86
C ILE A 379 2.82 -0.89 -5.37
N SER A 380 2.65 -0.71 -6.69
CA SER A 380 1.39 -0.21 -7.25
C SER A 380 0.20 -1.15 -6.98
N LYS A 381 0.45 -2.45 -6.78
CA LYS A 381 -0.61 -3.40 -6.38
C LYS A 381 -0.99 -3.26 -4.90
N VAL A 382 -0.03 -2.99 -4.02
CA VAL A 382 -0.30 -2.64 -2.61
C VAL A 382 -1.08 -1.32 -2.52
N PHE A 383 -0.74 -0.35 -3.36
CA PHE A 383 -1.49 0.90 -3.50
C PHE A 383 -2.95 0.65 -3.90
N GLY A 384 -3.20 -0.19 -4.92
CA GLY A 384 -4.55 -0.53 -5.36
C GLY A 384 -5.37 -1.30 -4.30
N GLU A 385 -4.74 -2.21 -3.54
CA GLU A 385 -5.38 -2.86 -2.38
C GLU A 385 -5.80 -1.83 -1.32
N GLY A 386 -4.93 -0.87 -1.01
CA GLY A 386 -5.21 0.21 -0.06
C GLY A 386 -6.29 1.17 -0.53
N LEU A 387 -6.30 1.55 -1.81
CA LEU A 387 -7.37 2.36 -2.39
C LEU A 387 -8.72 1.64 -2.29
N GLY A 388 -8.78 0.35 -2.63
CA GLY A 388 -10.00 -0.43 -2.52
C GLY A 388 -10.57 -0.48 -1.10
N HIS A 389 -9.70 -0.62 -0.10
CA HIS A 389 -10.10 -0.55 1.30
C HIS A 389 -10.67 0.84 1.66
N MET A 390 -10.01 1.92 1.22
CA MET A 390 -10.49 3.29 1.43
C MET A 390 -11.85 3.52 0.77
N TYR A 391 -11.99 3.17 -0.51
CA TYR A 391 -13.24 3.37 -1.26
C TYR A 391 -14.37 2.54 -0.67
N ALA A 392 -14.18 1.26 -0.35
CA ALA A 392 -15.23 0.44 0.25
C ALA A 392 -15.71 0.98 1.62
N ASN A 393 -14.83 1.62 2.41
CA ASN A 393 -15.20 2.12 3.74
C ASN A 393 -15.70 3.57 3.74
N ARG A 394 -15.31 4.38 2.75
CA ARG A 394 -15.62 5.82 2.70
C ARG A 394 -16.59 6.20 1.58
N HIS A 395 -16.81 5.30 0.63
CA HIS A 395 -17.63 5.50 -0.55
C HIS A 395 -18.50 4.27 -0.80
N ASP A 396 -19.58 4.42 -1.57
CA ASP A 396 -20.49 3.34 -1.93
C ASP A 396 -19.94 2.51 -3.12
N LEU A 397 -18.67 2.09 -3.04
CA LEU A 397 -18.01 1.28 -4.07
C LEU A 397 -17.47 -0.01 -3.45
N SER A 398 -18.18 -1.12 -3.69
CA SER A 398 -17.74 -2.42 -3.20
C SER A 398 -16.52 -2.93 -3.96
N PHE A 399 -15.62 -3.62 -3.28
CA PHE A 399 -14.29 -3.92 -3.83
C PHE A 399 -13.86 -5.38 -3.61
N VAL A 400 -13.20 -5.96 -4.61
CA VAL A 400 -12.49 -7.25 -4.47
C VAL A 400 -11.10 -7.11 -5.07
N SER A 401 -10.06 -7.26 -4.25
CA SER A 401 -8.70 -7.45 -4.76
C SER A 401 -8.46 -8.93 -5.03
N VAL A 402 -8.04 -9.24 -6.26
CA VAL A 402 -7.62 -10.58 -6.64
C VAL A 402 -6.10 -10.61 -6.71
N ARG A 403 -5.44 -11.29 -5.77
CA ARG A 403 -4.01 -11.60 -5.83
C ARG A 403 -3.78 -12.72 -6.84
N ILE A 404 -3.64 -12.36 -8.11
CA ILE A 404 -3.51 -13.30 -9.23
C ILE A 404 -2.16 -14.01 -9.16
N GLY A 405 -2.17 -15.33 -9.37
CA GLY A 405 -1.01 -16.13 -9.70
C GLY A 405 -0.37 -15.75 -11.05
N ASN A 406 0.64 -16.51 -11.46
CA ASN A 406 1.18 -16.36 -12.81
C ASN A 406 0.15 -16.83 -13.83
N PHE A 407 -0.13 -15.98 -14.81
CA PHE A 407 -0.97 -16.31 -15.95
C PHE A 407 -0.10 -16.54 -17.18
N LYS A 408 -0.41 -17.58 -17.97
CA LYS A 408 0.33 -17.94 -19.19
C LYS A 408 -0.60 -17.82 -20.39
N PRO A 409 -0.43 -16.84 -21.29
CA PRO A 409 -1.34 -16.65 -22.42
C PRO A 409 -1.32 -17.82 -23.41
N ASP A 410 -0.18 -18.51 -23.51
CA ASP A 410 0.04 -19.66 -24.41
C ASP A 410 -0.32 -21.01 -23.78
N ARG A 411 -0.69 -21.06 -22.50
CA ARG A 411 -0.98 -22.29 -21.76
C ARG A 411 -2.30 -22.16 -21.00
N PRO A 412 -3.40 -22.70 -21.55
CA PRO A 412 -4.72 -22.62 -20.92
C PRO A 412 -4.80 -23.36 -19.58
N ASP A 413 -4.05 -24.45 -19.44
CA ASP A 413 -4.05 -25.29 -18.24
C ASP A 413 -2.89 -24.93 -17.29
N PRO A 414 -3.14 -24.95 -15.97
CA PRO A 414 -2.11 -24.64 -14.98
C PRO A 414 -1.14 -25.83 -14.81
N GLU A 415 0.15 -25.54 -14.83
CA GLU A 415 1.22 -26.53 -14.69
C GLU A 415 1.97 -26.41 -13.35
N HIS A 416 1.67 -25.37 -12.57
CA HIS A 416 2.34 -25.08 -11.28
C HIS A 416 1.35 -24.44 -10.28
N PRO A 417 1.48 -24.65 -8.96
CA PRO A 417 0.56 -24.16 -7.91
C PRO A 417 0.43 -22.66 -7.76
N HIS A 418 1.28 -21.89 -8.44
CA HIS A 418 1.14 -20.44 -8.45
C HIS A 418 0.48 -19.95 -9.72
N GLN A 419 0.02 -20.84 -10.61
CA GLN A 419 -0.58 -20.45 -11.87
C GLN A 419 -2.11 -20.39 -11.77
N LEU A 420 -2.68 -19.53 -12.60
CA LEU A 420 -4.12 -19.44 -12.83
C LEU A 420 -4.40 -19.83 -14.27
N GLY A 421 -5.16 -20.90 -14.47
CA GLY A 421 -5.60 -21.37 -15.78
C GLY A 421 -6.67 -20.46 -16.39
N HIS A 422 -6.94 -20.61 -17.70
CA HIS A 422 -7.84 -19.70 -18.43
C HIS A 422 -9.31 -19.85 -18.02
N ALA A 423 -9.81 -21.09 -17.87
CA ALA A 423 -11.18 -21.32 -17.44
C ALA A 423 -11.39 -20.82 -16.00
N ASP A 424 -10.40 -21.08 -15.14
CA ASP A 424 -10.39 -20.57 -13.77
C ASP A 424 -10.28 -19.05 -13.71
N THR A 425 -9.59 -18.41 -14.65
CA THR A 425 -9.53 -16.94 -14.76
C THR A 425 -10.93 -16.38 -14.98
N VAL A 426 -11.68 -16.90 -15.97
CA VAL A 426 -13.05 -16.44 -16.25
C VAL A 426 -13.96 -16.69 -15.05
N HIS A 427 -13.92 -17.91 -14.50
CA HIS A 427 -14.73 -18.29 -13.34
C HIS A 427 -14.44 -17.38 -12.13
N LEU A 428 -13.17 -17.13 -11.81
CA LEU A 428 -12.76 -16.28 -10.69
C LEU A 428 -13.31 -14.86 -10.81
N PHE A 429 -13.15 -14.23 -11.97
CA PHE A 429 -13.61 -12.85 -12.17
C PHE A 429 -15.14 -12.76 -12.23
N GLU A 430 -15.83 -13.76 -12.78
CA GLU A 430 -17.30 -13.85 -12.69
C GLU A 430 -17.76 -13.93 -11.22
N ARG A 431 -17.12 -14.79 -10.42
CA ARG A 431 -17.43 -14.93 -8.99
C ARG A 431 -17.14 -13.65 -8.22
N ALA A 432 -16.08 -12.91 -8.57
CA ALA A 432 -15.74 -11.66 -7.92
C ALA A 432 -16.76 -10.52 -8.20
N ILE A 433 -17.47 -10.54 -9.33
CA ILE A 433 -18.50 -9.55 -9.64
C ILE A 433 -19.88 -9.89 -9.05
N LEU A 434 -20.16 -11.18 -8.81
CA LEU A 434 -21.46 -11.70 -8.36
C LEU A 434 -21.60 -11.89 -6.84
N GLN A 435 -21.24 -10.87 -6.04
CA GLN A 435 -21.40 -10.92 -4.58
C GLN A 435 -22.28 -9.77 -4.07
N PRO A 436 -23.56 -9.99 -3.74
CA PRO A 436 -24.44 -8.91 -3.31
C PRO A 436 -24.11 -8.35 -1.92
N GLU A 437 -23.65 -9.20 -1.00
CA GLU A 437 -23.44 -8.82 0.41
C GLU A 437 -21.99 -8.45 0.73
N LEU A 438 -21.06 -8.70 -0.19
CA LEU A 438 -19.64 -8.45 0.05
C LEU A 438 -19.33 -6.97 -0.06
N ARG A 439 -18.65 -6.38 0.93
CA ARG A 439 -18.18 -4.98 0.88
C ARG A 439 -16.74 -4.84 0.39
N TYR A 440 -15.84 -5.62 0.96
CA TYR A 440 -14.41 -5.58 0.68
C TYR A 440 -13.82 -6.97 0.90
N GLU A 441 -12.96 -7.42 0.00
CA GLU A 441 -12.15 -8.62 0.24
C GLU A 441 -10.83 -8.61 -0.54
N VAL A 442 -9.82 -9.31 0.00
CA VAL A 442 -8.62 -9.73 -0.72
C VAL A 442 -8.61 -11.25 -0.83
N VAL A 443 -8.63 -11.77 -2.07
CA VAL A 443 -8.62 -13.21 -2.35
C VAL A 443 -7.41 -13.61 -3.20
N PHE A 444 -7.01 -14.88 -3.14
CA PHE A 444 -6.06 -15.43 -4.11
C PHE A 444 -6.78 -15.87 -5.39
N GLY A 445 -6.14 -15.61 -6.53
CA GLY A 445 -6.54 -16.08 -7.84
C GLY A 445 -5.54 -17.07 -8.39
N VAL A 446 -5.62 -18.33 -7.96
CA VAL A 446 -4.86 -19.45 -8.52
C VAL A 446 -5.79 -20.62 -8.82
N SER A 447 -5.36 -21.51 -9.71
CA SER A 447 -6.02 -22.80 -9.91
C SER A 447 -5.70 -23.76 -8.77
N ALA A 448 -6.46 -24.86 -8.68
CA ALA A 448 -6.16 -25.89 -7.68
C ALA A 448 -4.83 -26.59 -7.97
N SER A 449 -4.24 -27.21 -6.96
CA SER A 449 -2.97 -27.94 -7.07
C SER A 449 -2.94 -29.11 -6.11
N ASP A 450 -2.28 -30.19 -6.51
CA ASP A 450 -1.91 -31.31 -5.62
C ASP A 450 -0.77 -30.95 -4.62
N TRP A 451 -0.22 -29.74 -4.75
CA TRP A 451 0.72 -29.13 -3.84
C TRP A 451 0.37 -27.64 -3.62
N PRO A 452 -0.66 -27.34 -2.80
CA PRO A 452 -1.17 -25.98 -2.65
C PRO A 452 -0.21 -25.09 -1.85
N LEU A 453 0.06 -23.88 -2.37
CA LEU A 453 0.89 -22.86 -1.70
C LEU A 453 0.06 -21.73 -1.07
N TYR A 454 -1.22 -21.61 -1.45
CA TYR A 454 -2.11 -20.53 -1.08
C TYR A 454 -3.33 -21.10 -0.36
N ASP A 455 -3.76 -20.42 0.69
CA ASP A 455 -5.03 -20.70 1.35
C ASP A 455 -6.20 -20.18 0.48
N MET A 456 -6.94 -21.12 -0.12
CA MET A 456 -8.07 -20.84 -1.00
C MET A 456 -9.40 -20.74 -0.25
N ASP A 457 -9.42 -21.01 1.06
CA ASP A 457 -10.67 -21.04 1.82
C ASP A 457 -11.33 -19.66 1.87
N GLN A 458 -10.54 -18.59 1.91
CA GLN A 458 -11.11 -17.25 1.87
C GLN A 458 -11.80 -16.96 0.53
N ALA A 459 -11.18 -17.33 -0.60
CA ALA A 459 -11.78 -17.13 -1.93
C ALA A 459 -13.09 -17.93 -2.05
N LYS A 460 -13.10 -19.16 -1.53
CA LYS A 460 -14.30 -20.00 -1.47
C LYS A 460 -15.39 -19.39 -0.58
N ARG A 461 -15.06 -18.87 0.61
CA ARG A 461 -16.07 -18.29 1.51
C ARG A 461 -16.60 -16.95 1.03
N ALA A 462 -15.71 -16.05 0.60
CA ALA A 462 -16.07 -14.65 0.33
C ALA A 462 -16.66 -14.44 -1.05
N ILE A 463 -16.18 -15.17 -2.07
CA ILE A 463 -16.67 -15.05 -3.44
C ILE A 463 -17.19 -16.38 -4.01
N GLY A 464 -17.15 -17.47 -3.26
CA GLY A 464 -17.62 -18.76 -3.74
C GLY A 464 -16.77 -19.30 -4.91
N TYR A 465 -15.50 -18.94 -5.00
CA TYR A 465 -14.60 -19.42 -6.04
C TYR A 465 -14.03 -20.79 -5.67
N GLU A 466 -14.41 -21.78 -6.47
CA GLU A 466 -13.85 -23.14 -6.44
C GLU A 466 -13.14 -23.39 -7.78
N PRO A 467 -11.80 -23.57 -7.79
CA PRO A 467 -11.08 -23.85 -9.03
C PRO A 467 -11.58 -25.12 -9.72
N GLN A 468 -11.72 -25.05 -11.03
CA GLN A 468 -12.14 -26.12 -11.94
C GLN A 468 -10.95 -26.77 -12.63
N GLN A 469 -9.81 -26.07 -12.74
CA GLN A 469 -8.56 -26.62 -13.26
C GLN A 469 -7.60 -26.98 -12.12
N VAL A 470 -6.76 -27.98 -12.36
CA VAL A 470 -5.83 -28.52 -11.37
C VAL A 470 -4.44 -28.66 -11.98
N SER A 471 -3.42 -28.12 -11.31
CA SER A 471 -2.02 -28.38 -11.64
C SER A 471 -1.50 -29.61 -10.91
N HIS A 472 -0.70 -30.41 -11.61
CA HIS A 472 -0.01 -31.57 -11.04
C HIS A 472 1.49 -31.34 -10.98
N VAL A 473 2.05 -31.25 -9.77
CA VAL A 473 3.48 -30.93 -9.58
C VAL A 473 4.26 -32.19 -9.24
N PRO A 474 5.22 -32.63 -10.09
CA PRO A 474 6.12 -33.71 -9.76
C PRO A 474 6.86 -33.45 -8.45
N GLU A 475 7.03 -34.47 -7.60
CA GLU A 475 7.72 -34.32 -6.30
C GLU A 475 9.10 -33.67 -6.42
N ALA A 476 9.85 -34.00 -7.47
CA ALA A 476 11.18 -33.43 -7.76
C ALA A 476 11.17 -31.90 -7.97
N ASN A 477 10.01 -31.30 -8.26
CA ASN A 477 9.84 -29.86 -8.49
C ASN A 477 9.24 -29.12 -7.28
N ARG A 478 9.05 -29.81 -6.14
CA ARG A 478 8.45 -29.25 -4.91
C ARG A 478 9.46 -28.62 -3.94
N GLU A 479 10.76 -28.67 -4.26
CA GLU A 479 11.83 -28.08 -3.43
C GLU A 479 12.05 -26.57 -3.67
#